data_AF-Q8A7R3-F1
#
_entry.id   AF-Q8A7R3-F1
#
_cell.length_a   1.000
_cell.length_b   1.000
_cell.length_c   1.000
_cell.angle_alpha   90.00
_cell.angle_beta   90.00
_cell.angle_gamma   90.00
#
_symmetry.space_group_name_H-M   'P 1'
#
loop_
_entity.id
_entity.type
_entity.pdbx_description
1 polymer ?
#
loop_
_entity_poly.entity_id
_entity_poly.type
_entity_poly.pdbx_seq_one_letter_code
_entity_poly.pdbx_strand_id
1 'polypeptide(L)'
;MRKEVEQLALMGAMPDEADERITAALVDEYADLLGKIVKPVTLDEAHILIKLFPPTALYGIEWTLLHLIESVYSEIKSLEYRELINECNSTEFKKMLVQRLNNSQQKKITNEAG
;
A
#
# COMPACT_ATOMS: atom_id res chain seq x y z
N MET A 1 16.12 4.72 2.96
CA MET A 1 15.45 3.57 2.32
C MET A 1 15.70 2.33 3.17
N ARG A 2 14.66 1.59 3.56
CA ARG A 2 14.79 0.28 4.23
C ARG A 2 15.18 -0.82 3.23
N LYS A 3 15.98 -1.81 3.65
CA LYS A 3 16.43 -2.91 2.78
C LYS A 3 15.26 -3.77 2.28
N GLU A 4 14.23 -3.92 3.10
CA GLU A 4 13.02 -4.65 2.77
C GLU A 4 12.29 -3.99 1.60
N VAL A 5 12.23 -2.65 1.57
CA VAL A 5 11.61 -1.89 0.47
C VAL A 5 12.43 -2.01 -0.82
N GLU A 6 13.76 -2.01 -0.71
CA GLU A 6 14.64 -2.24 -1.86
C GLU A 6 14.45 -3.65 -2.45
N GLN A 7 14.37 -4.68 -1.60
CA GLN A 7 14.12 -6.05 -2.04
C GLN A 7 12.73 -6.20 -2.68
N LEU A 8 11.70 -5.63 -2.06
CA LEU A 8 10.35 -5.60 -2.62
C LEU A 8 10.30 -4.89 -3.98
N ALA A 9 11.08 -3.81 -4.17
CA ALA A 9 11.19 -3.14 -5.46
C ALA A 9 11.79 -4.04 -6.54
N LEU A 10 12.76 -4.89 -6.18
CA LEU A 10 13.38 -5.86 -7.09
C LEU A 10 12.41 -7.00 -7.43
N MET A 11 11.57 -7.42 -6.49
CA MET A 11 10.54 -8.46 -6.72
C MET A 11 9.41 -7.95 -7.62
N GLY A 12 9.08 -6.66 -7.54
CA GLY A 12 8.05 -6.04 -8.36
C GLY A 12 6.63 -6.24 -7.82
N ALA A 13 5.64 -6.09 -8.69
CA ALA A 13 4.24 -6.20 -8.29
C ALA A 13 3.91 -7.62 -7.79
N MET A 14 3.15 -7.69 -6.69
CA MET A 14 2.62 -8.95 -6.20
C MET A 14 1.75 -9.61 -7.27
N PRO A 15 1.88 -10.93 -7.50
CA PRO A 15 0.99 -11.65 -8.40
C PRO A 15 -0.43 -11.70 -7.81
N ASP A 16 -1.40 -12.02 -8.66
CA ASP A 16 -2.75 -12.35 -8.22
C ASP A 16 -2.84 -13.82 -7.76
N GLU A 17 -3.77 -14.16 -6.86
CA GLU A 17 -4.01 -15.56 -6.45
C GLU A 17 -4.33 -16.49 -7.62
N ALA A 18 -4.89 -15.97 -8.72
CA ALA A 18 -5.17 -16.75 -9.92
C ALA A 18 -3.95 -16.99 -10.83
N ASP A 19 -2.78 -16.42 -10.51
CA ASP A 19 -1.57 -16.58 -11.31
C ASP A 19 -0.94 -17.96 -11.09
N GLU A 20 -0.90 -18.79 -12.14
CA GLU A 20 -0.34 -20.16 -12.08
C GLU A 20 1.15 -20.21 -11.71
N ARG A 21 1.87 -19.08 -11.80
CA ARG A 21 3.30 -18.98 -11.45
C ARG A 21 3.53 -18.73 -9.97
N ILE A 22 2.47 -18.49 -9.20
CA ILE A 22 2.55 -18.25 -7.77
C ILE A 22 3.08 -19.50 -7.05
N THR A 23 3.97 -19.29 -6.08
CA THR A 23 4.47 -20.35 -5.21
C THR A 23 4.33 -19.93 -3.76
N ALA A 24 4.18 -20.89 -2.85
CA ALA A 24 4.12 -20.61 -1.41
C ALA A 24 5.36 -19.81 -0.94
N ALA A 25 6.55 -20.16 -1.46
CA ALA A 25 7.79 -19.46 -1.12
C ALA A 25 7.77 -17.98 -1.54
N LEU A 26 7.20 -17.66 -2.71
CA LEU A 26 7.07 -16.27 -3.16
C LEU A 26 6.09 -15.48 -2.28
N VAL A 27 4.98 -16.11 -1.91
CA VAL A 27 3.96 -15.53 -1.01
C VAL A 27 4.59 -15.24 0.37
N ASP A 28 5.29 -16.23 0.93
CA ASP A 28 5.98 -16.09 2.21
C ASP A 28 7.05 -14.99 2.17
N GLU A 29 7.79 -14.85 1.06
CA GLU A 29 8.80 -13.80 0.90
C GLU A 29 8.17 -12.39 0.92
N TYR A 30 7.07 -12.18 0.19
CA TYR A 30 6.33 -10.92 0.26
C TYR A 30 5.80 -10.64 1.67
N ALA A 31 5.20 -11.64 2.32
CA ALA A 31 4.65 -11.51 3.67
C ALA A 31 5.74 -11.13 4.69
N ASP A 32 6.87 -11.81 4.66
CA ASP A 32 8.00 -11.59 5.57
C ASP A 32 8.62 -10.20 5.40
N LEU A 33 8.81 -9.75 4.16
CA LEU A 33 9.40 -8.43 3.88
C LEU A 33 8.45 -7.31 4.30
N LEU A 34 7.17 -7.40 3.92
CA LEU A 34 6.17 -6.41 4.31
C LEU A 34 5.97 -6.38 5.83
N GLY A 35 6.00 -7.54 6.50
CA GLY A 35 5.86 -7.67 7.95
C GLY A 35 7.00 -7.04 8.75
N LYS A 36 8.18 -6.88 8.16
CA LYS A 36 9.36 -6.23 8.80
C LYS A 36 9.33 -4.70 8.69
N ILE A 37 8.49 -4.13 7.81
CA ILE A 37 8.41 -2.68 7.63
C ILE A 37 7.61 -2.06 8.78
N VAL A 38 8.29 -1.25 9.60
CA VAL A 38 7.67 -0.50 10.68
C VAL A 38 7.00 0.77 10.15
N LYS A 39 5.75 1.01 10.55
CA LYS A 39 4.97 2.21 10.24
C LYS A 39 5.41 3.41 11.12
N PRO A 40 5.30 4.67 10.63
CA PRO A 40 4.93 5.01 9.27
C PRO A 40 6.07 4.75 8.28
N VAL A 41 5.70 4.48 7.02
CA VAL A 41 6.67 4.50 5.91
C VAL A 41 6.95 5.95 5.52
N THR A 42 8.13 6.20 4.96
CA THR A 42 8.47 7.50 4.37
C THR A 42 7.77 7.68 3.03
N LEU A 43 7.68 8.93 2.52
CA LEU A 43 7.10 9.21 1.22
C LEU A 43 7.83 8.47 0.08
N ASP A 44 9.16 8.47 0.08
CA ASP A 44 9.97 7.77 -0.92
C ASP A 44 9.69 6.27 -0.94
N GLU A 45 9.55 5.65 0.24
CA GLU A 45 9.19 4.23 0.34
C GLU A 45 7.76 3.99 -0.14
N ALA A 46 6.84 4.89 0.15
CA ALA A 46 5.45 4.78 -0.30
C ALA A 46 5.35 4.78 -1.83
N HIS A 47 6.13 5.63 -2.53
CA HIS A 47 6.18 5.65 -4.00
C HIS A 47 6.66 4.34 -4.64
N ILE A 48 7.43 3.54 -3.90
CA ILE A 48 7.84 2.20 -4.31
C ILE A 48 6.72 1.21 -3.99
N LEU A 49 6.29 1.18 -2.73
CA LEU A 49 5.33 0.23 -2.19
C LEU A 49 3.96 0.30 -2.90
N ILE A 50 3.51 1.49 -3.29
CA ILE A 50 2.20 1.70 -3.96
C ILE A 50 2.11 0.96 -5.31
N LYS A 51 3.25 0.62 -5.92
CA LYS A 51 3.33 -0.08 -7.21
C LYS A 51 3.35 -1.60 -7.05
N LEU A 52 3.26 -2.10 -5.81
CA LEU A 52 3.41 -3.52 -5.52
C LEU A 52 2.07 -4.24 -5.31
N PHE A 53 0.93 -3.55 -5.39
CA PHE A 53 -0.36 -4.19 -5.17
C PHE A 53 -0.61 -5.30 -6.19
N PRO A 54 -1.25 -6.41 -5.78
CA PRO A 54 -1.74 -7.39 -6.72
C PRO A 54 -2.93 -6.79 -7.49
N PRO A 55 -3.28 -7.34 -8.67
CA PRO A 55 -4.46 -6.92 -9.40
C PRO A 55 -5.72 -6.94 -8.52
N THR A 56 -5.96 -8.03 -7.79
CA THR A 56 -7.13 -8.17 -6.91
C THR A 56 -6.81 -8.60 -5.48
N ALA A 57 -6.05 -9.68 -5.26
CA ALA A 57 -5.74 -10.19 -3.93
C ALA A 57 -4.49 -11.08 -3.93
N LEU A 58 -3.87 -11.25 -2.76
CA LEU A 58 -2.79 -12.21 -2.49
C LEU A 58 -2.86 -12.71 -1.04
N TYR A 59 -3.81 -13.60 -0.76
CA TYR A 59 -3.98 -14.29 0.53
C TYR A 59 -3.99 -13.39 1.76
N GLY A 60 -4.44 -12.14 1.61
CA GLY A 60 -4.52 -11.16 2.68
C GLY A 60 -3.27 -10.28 2.83
N ILE A 61 -2.17 -10.57 2.13
CA ILE A 61 -0.92 -9.79 2.19
C ILE A 61 -1.15 -8.36 1.68
N GLU A 62 -2.06 -8.19 0.71
CA GLU A 62 -2.46 -6.89 0.18
C GLU A 62 -2.94 -5.92 1.28
N TRP A 63 -3.50 -6.43 2.39
CA TRP A 63 -3.95 -5.60 3.50
C TRP A 63 -2.77 -5.05 4.31
N THR A 64 -1.69 -5.83 4.46
CA THR A 64 -0.46 -5.34 5.10
C THR A 64 0.10 -4.18 4.29
N LEU A 65 0.21 -4.35 2.97
CA LEU A 65 0.65 -3.29 2.06
C LEU A 65 -0.27 -2.06 2.12
N LEU A 66 -1.59 -2.26 2.08
CA LEU A 66 -2.58 -1.18 2.19
C LEU A 66 -2.36 -0.34 3.44
N HIS A 67 -2.22 -0.98 4.60
CA HIS A 67 -2.04 -0.26 5.85
C HIS A 67 -0.64 0.37 5.98
N LEU A 68 0.37 -0.12 5.26
CA LEU A 68 1.67 0.55 5.14
C LEU A 68 1.51 1.86 4.35
N ILE A 69 0.84 1.82 3.19
CA ILE A 69 0.56 3.02 2.40
C ILE A 69 -0.25 4.04 3.21
N GLU A 70 -1.31 3.61 3.89
CA GLU A 70 -2.13 4.52 4.71
C GLU A 70 -1.35 5.20 5.84
N SER A 71 -0.28 4.57 6.33
CA SER A 71 0.51 5.12 7.43
C SER A 71 1.25 6.41 7.07
N VAL A 72 1.56 6.65 5.78
CA VAL A 72 2.23 7.89 5.36
C VAL A 72 1.29 9.09 5.38
N TYR A 73 -0.03 8.86 5.37
CA TYR A 73 -1.02 9.93 5.27
C TYR A 73 -0.98 10.93 6.44
N SER A 74 -0.57 10.49 7.64
CA SER A 74 -0.37 11.39 8.78
C SER A 74 0.88 12.27 8.66
N GLU A 75 1.83 11.86 7.80
CA GLU A 75 3.14 12.48 7.67
C GLU A 75 3.23 13.50 6.51
N ILE A 76 2.26 13.49 5.60
CA ILE A 76 2.29 14.30 4.37
C ILE A 76 0.99 15.08 4.14
N LYS A 77 1.00 16.02 3.20
CA LYS A 77 -0.21 16.77 2.85
C LYS A 77 -1.19 15.88 2.07
N SER A 78 -2.48 16.20 2.18
CA SER A 78 -3.52 15.48 1.45
C SER A 78 -3.34 15.51 -0.07
N LEU A 79 -2.71 16.54 -0.63
CA LEU A 79 -2.44 16.61 -2.06
C LEU A 79 -1.37 15.58 -2.46
N GLU A 80 -0.26 15.52 -1.73
CA GLU A 80 0.84 14.56 -1.95
C GLU A 80 0.32 13.12 -1.84
N TYR A 81 -0.55 12.83 -0.85
CA TYR A 81 -1.16 11.51 -0.74
C TYR A 81 -2.09 11.17 -1.91
N ARG A 82 -2.81 12.15 -2.49
CA ARG A 82 -3.62 11.93 -3.69
C ARG A 82 -2.77 11.65 -4.91
N GLU A 83 -1.63 12.32 -5.04
CA GLU A 83 -0.64 12.07 -6.09
C GLU A 83 -0.04 10.67 -5.96
N LEU A 84 0.34 10.27 -4.75
CA LEU A 84 0.80 8.91 -4.45
C LEU A 84 -0.22 7.85 -4.87
N ILE A 85 -1.50 8.01 -4.51
CA ILE A 85 -2.56 7.06 -4.90
C ILE A 85 -2.67 6.95 -6.43
N ASN A 86 -2.33 8.00 -7.18
CA ASN A 86 -2.40 7.94 -8.65
C ASN A 86 -1.37 7.00 -9.27
N GLU A 87 -0.28 6.71 -8.57
CA GLU A 87 0.76 5.77 -8.99
C GLU A 87 0.42 4.31 -8.70
N CYS A 88 -0.70 4.04 -8.00
CA CYS A 88 -1.13 2.68 -7.68
C CYS A 88 -1.35 1.87 -8.96
N ASN A 89 -0.67 0.73 -9.05
CA ASN A 89 -0.71 -0.17 -10.20
C ASN A 89 -2.01 -1.01 -10.28
N SER A 90 -2.76 -1.10 -9.17
CA SER A 90 -4.04 -1.79 -9.13
C SER A 90 -5.22 -0.82 -9.12
N THR A 91 -6.15 -1.04 -10.05
CA THR A 91 -7.40 -0.26 -10.14
C THR A 91 -8.26 -0.44 -8.89
N GLU A 92 -8.32 -1.65 -8.32
CA GLU A 92 -9.17 -1.95 -7.17
C GLU A 92 -8.59 -1.33 -5.89
N PHE A 93 -7.28 -1.48 -5.64
CA PHE A 93 -6.65 -0.84 -4.49
C PHE A 93 -6.60 0.68 -4.61
N LYS A 94 -6.44 1.22 -5.83
CA LYS A 94 -6.56 2.66 -6.08
C LYS A 94 -7.94 3.19 -5.67
N LYS A 95 -9.03 2.54 -6.08
CA LYS A 95 -10.39 2.92 -5.69
C LYS A 95 -10.57 2.85 -4.17
N MET A 96 -10.09 1.78 -3.54
CA MET A 96 -10.19 1.60 -2.09
C MET A 96 -9.45 2.70 -1.32
N LEU A 97 -8.22 3.04 -1.72
CA LEU A 97 -7.44 4.12 -1.12
C LEU A 97 -8.12 5.48 -1.26
N VAL A 98 -8.69 5.79 -2.45
CA VAL A 98 -9.47 7.03 -2.66
C VAL A 98 -10.69 7.07 -1.73
N GLN A 99 -11.44 5.97 -1.64
CA GLN A 99 -12.63 5.90 -0.79
C GLN A 99 -12.28 6.12 0.68
N ARG A 100 -11.24 5.44 1.17
CA ARG A 100 -10.80 5.56 2.57
C ARG A 100 -10.25 6.96 2.89
N LEU A 101 -9.53 7.58 1.95
CA LEU A 101 -9.10 8.97 2.07
C LEU A 101 -10.30 9.92 2.22
N ASN A 102 -11.29 9.81 1.33
CA ASN A 102 -12.48 10.67 1.38
C ASN A 102 -13.24 10.48 2.71
N ASN A 103 -13.38 9.24 3.18
CA ASN A 103 -14.02 8.95 4.48
C ASN A 103 -13.25 9.58 5.66
N SER A 104 -11.91 9.53 5.63
CA SER A 104 -11.05 10.15 6.64
C SER A 104 -11.24 11.68 6.68
N GLN A 105 -11.32 12.33 5.52
CA GLN A 105 -11.53 13.77 5.42
C GLN A 105 -12.92 14.21 5.87
N GLN A 106 -13.96 13.45 5.52
CA GLN A 106 -15.32 13.72 5.99
C GLN A 106 -15.41 13.65 7.53
N LYS A 107 -14.81 12.63 8.16
CA LYS A 107 -14.77 12.50 9.63
C LYS A 107 -14.09 13.68 10.31
N LYS A 108 -13.01 14.23 9.73
CA LYS A 108 -12.32 15.41 10.29
C LYS A 108 -13.25 16.63 10.31
N ILE A 109 -13.98 16.88 9.23
CA ILE A 109 -14.93 18.00 9.12
C ILE A 109 -16.05 17.89 10.16
N THR A 110 -16.60 16.69 10.36
CA THR A 110 -17.69 16.48 11.33
C THR A 110 -17.22 16.68 12.78
N ASN A 111 -15.99 16.32 13.10
CA ASN A 111 -15.43 16.44 14.45
C ASN A 111 -14.99 17.87 14.81
N GLU A 112 -14.70 18.73 13.83
CA GLU A 112 -14.33 20.14 14.05
C GLU A 112 -15.56 21.07 14.15
N ALA A 113 -16.75 20.59 13.81
CA ALA A 113 -17.99 21.35 13.78
C ALA A 113 -18.91 21.15 15.00
N GLY A 114 -18.48 20.36 15.99
CA GLY A 114 -19.21 20.10 17.25
C GLY A 114 -18.42 20.55 18.46
#